data_AF-N8RCP7-F1
#
_entry.id   AF-N8RCP7-F1
#
_cell.length_a   1.000
_cell.length_b   1.000
_cell.length_c   1.000
_cell.angle_alpha   90.00
_cell.angle_beta   90.00
_cell.angle_gamma   90.00
#
_symmetry.space_group_name_H-M   'P 1'
#
loop_
_entity.id
_entity.type
_entity.pdbx_description
1 polymer ?
#
loop_
_entity_poly.entity_id
_entity_poly.type
_entity_poly.pdbx_seq_one_letter_code
_entity_poly.pdbx_strand_id
1 'polypeptide(L)'
;HGPEYRRQWRKLHIGIDAKTLQIRAVQLTTNNVSDSQVLGDLLNQIPQDERIDSVYTDGAYDTKQCRQVIADRQGHAVIPPRKNAKPWKDTKSKQLARAK
;
A
#
# COMPACT_ATOMS: atom_id res chain seq x y z
N HIS A 1 -37.94 -22.07 -10.30
CA HIS A 1 -36.62 -21.40 -10.34
C HIS A 1 -36.56 -20.37 -9.22
N GLY A 2 -35.87 -20.67 -8.13
CA GLY A 2 -35.64 -19.69 -7.05
C GLY A 2 -34.61 -18.65 -7.48
N PRO A 3 -34.59 -17.45 -6.86
CA PRO A 3 -33.64 -16.41 -7.21
C PRO A 3 -32.22 -16.92 -6.97
N GLU A 4 -31.43 -16.97 -8.04
CA GLU A 4 -30.02 -17.30 -7.99
C GLU A 4 -29.30 -16.20 -7.19
N TYR A 5 -28.78 -16.54 -6.01
CA TYR A 5 -28.05 -15.59 -5.17
C TYR A 5 -26.78 -15.16 -5.92
N ARG A 6 -26.70 -13.89 -6.32
CA ARG A 6 -25.61 -13.39 -7.15
C ARG A 6 -24.30 -13.43 -6.35
N ARG A 7 -23.38 -14.33 -6.72
CA ARG A 7 -22.06 -14.43 -6.09
C ARG A 7 -21.29 -13.12 -6.30
N GLN A 8 -20.81 -12.53 -5.21
CA GLN A 8 -19.93 -11.37 -5.22
C GLN A 8 -18.55 -11.78 -4.72
N TRP A 9 -17.52 -11.55 -5.53
CA TRP A 9 -16.14 -11.69 -5.08
C TRP A 9 -15.76 -10.55 -4.11
N ARG A 10 -14.89 -10.83 -3.15
CA ARG A 10 -14.28 -9.88 -2.23
C ARG A 10 -12.77 -10.06 -2.29
N LYS A 11 -12.00 -9.01 -1.96
CA LYS A 11 -10.55 -9.07 -1.88
C LYS A 11 -10.13 -9.16 -0.41
N LEU A 12 -9.29 -10.13 -0.10
CA LEU A 12 -8.66 -10.26 1.22
C LEU A 12 -7.21 -9.80 1.11
N HIS A 13 -6.87 -8.74 1.84
CA HIS A 13 -5.52 -8.21 1.95
C HIS A 13 -4.92 -8.67 3.28
N ILE A 14 -3.69 -9.19 3.25
CA ILE A 14 -3.01 -9.73 4.43
C ILE A 14 -1.60 -9.16 4.50
N GLY A 15 -1.24 -8.58 5.64
CA GLY A 15 0.13 -8.21 5.99
C GLY A 15 0.74 -9.28 6.89
N ILE A 16 1.87 -9.84 6.49
CA ILE A 16 2.59 -10.90 7.23
C ILE A 16 3.97 -10.37 7.60
N ASP A 17 4.38 -10.59 8.85
CA ASP A 17 5.75 -10.32 9.26
C ASP A 17 6.70 -11.34 8.63
N ALA A 18 7.72 -10.86 7.91
CA ALA A 18 8.61 -11.72 7.15
C ALA A 18 9.53 -12.61 8.02
N LYS A 19 9.75 -12.26 9.29
CA LYS A 19 10.64 -13.00 10.20
C LYS A 19 9.85 -14.01 11.03
N THR A 20 8.71 -13.61 11.57
CA THR A 20 7.91 -14.43 12.50
C THR A 20 6.80 -15.20 11.81
N LEU A 21 6.47 -14.85 10.55
CA LEU A 21 5.35 -15.37 9.78
C LEU A 21 3.97 -15.12 10.41
N GLN A 22 3.90 -14.23 11.41
CA GLN A 22 2.64 -13.84 12.03
C GLN A 22 1.84 -12.92 11.09
N ILE A 23 0.53 -13.11 11.06
CA ILE A 23 -0.38 -12.16 10.42
C ILE A 23 -0.46 -10.92 11.30
N ARG A 24 -0.10 -9.77 10.73
CA ARG A 24 -0.02 -8.49 11.44
C ARG A 24 -1.15 -7.53 11.07
N ALA A 25 -1.72 -7.69 9.89
CA ALA A 25 -2.82 -6.89 9.40
C ALA A 25 -3.70 -7.72 8.46
N VAL A 26 -5.02 -7.47 8.50
CA VAL A 26 -5.99 -8.08 7.59
C VAL A 26 -7.02 -7.03 7.21
N GLN A 27 -7.33 -6.92 5.92
CA GLN A 27 -8.42 -6.08 5.45
C GLN A 27 -9.24 -6.82 4.38
N LEU A 28 -10.56 -6.89 4.57
CA LEU A 28 -11.49 -7.41 3.57
C LEU A 28 -12.15 -6.23 2.84
N THR A 29 -12.06 -6.19 1.52
CA THR A 29 -12.64 -5.13 0.69
C THR A 29 -13.55 -5.67 -0.41
N THR A 30 -14.41 -4.80 -0.94
CA THR A 30 -15.13 -5.05 -2.20
C THR A 30 -14.20 -4.91 -3.40
N ASN A 31 -14.55 -5.51 -4.53
CA ASN A 31 -13.69 -5.49 -5.73
C ASN A 31 -13.45 -4.10 -6.33
N ASN A 32 -14.29 -3.11 -6.00
CA ASN A 32 -14.14 -1.73 -6.48
C ASN A 32 -13.06 -0.93 -5.72
N VAL A 33 -12.49 -1.49 -4.63
CA VAL A 33 -11.39 -0.86 -3.91
C VAL A 33 -10.06 -1.24 -4.57
N SER A 34 -9.24 -0.24 -4.88
CA SER A 34 -7.88 -0.46 -5.40
C SER A 34 -6.96 -0.89 -4.27
N ASP A 35 -6.05 -1.83 -4.56
CA ASP A 35 -5.13 -2.39 -3.57
C ASP A 35 -4.26 -1.27 -2.93
N SER A 36 -3.85 -0.28 -3.73
CA SER A 36 -3.11 0.89 -3.26
C SER A 36 -3.82 1.71 -2.18
N GLN A 37 -5.16 1.74 -2.16
CA GLN A 37 -5.93 2.49 -1.18
C GLN A 37 -5.93 1.81 0.20
N VAL A 38 -5.67 0.51 0.23
CA VAL A 38 -5.80 -0.33 1.43
C VAL A 38 -4.55 -0.29 2.32
N LEU A 39 -3.40 0.13 1.77
CA LEU A 39 -2.12 0.05 2.46
C LEU A 39 -2.09 0.82 3.78
N GLY A 40 -2.67 2.02 3.83
CA GLY A 40 -2.72 2.82 5.06
C GLY A 40 -3.47 2.10 6.18
N ASP A 41 -4.65 1.56 5.86
CA ASP A 41 -5.46 0.82 6.83
C ASP A 41 -4.74 -0.42 7.36
N LEU A 42 -3.96 -1.10 6.50
CA LEU A 42 -3.15 -2.25 6.93
C LEU A 42 -2.02 -1.83 7.88
N LEU A 43 -1.25 -0.78 7.55
CA LEU A 43 -0.14 -0.34 8.42
C LEU A 43 -0.62 0.25 9.75
N ASN A 44 -1.85 0.77 9.80
CA ASN A 44 -2.47 1.28 11.01
C ASN A 44 -2.89 0.17 12.00
N GLN A 45 -3.03 -1.08 11.54
CA GLN A 45 -3.27 -2.22 12.42
C GLN A 45 -2.01 -2.68 13.17
N ILE A 46 -0.82 -2.31 12.66
CA ILE A 46 0.46 -2.58 13.32
C ILE A 46 0.69 -1.48 14.37
N PRO A 47 0.98 -1.83 15.63
CA PRO A 47 1.26 -0.84 16.68
C PRO A 47 2.32 0.19 16.27
N GLN A 48 2.14 1.44 16.67
CA GLN A 48 3.01 2.55 16.24
C GLN A 48 4.41 2.48 16.84
N ASP A 49 4.54 1.92 18.04
CA ASP A 49 5.80 1.61 18.71
C ASP A 49 6.57 0.46 18.06
N GLU A 50 5.88 -0.33 17.23
CA GLU A 50 6.54 -1.35 16.44
C GLU A 50 7.11 -0.78 15.14
N ARG A 51 8.40 -1.07 14.94
CA ARG A 51 9.17 -0.62 13.79
C ARG A 51 8.91 -1.50 12.57
N ILE A 52 8.56 -0.86 11.47
CA ILE A 52 8.44 -1.50 10.16
C ILE A 52 9.69 -1.16 9.35
N ASP A 53 10.64 -2.10 9.24
CA ASP A 53 11.90 -1.87 8.52
C ASP A 53 11.67 -1.70 7.01
N SER A 54 10.85 -2.57 6.43
CA SER A 54 10.58 -2.58 4.99
C SER A 54 9.20 -3.15 4.71
N VAL A 55 8.55 -2.60 3.69
CA VAL A 55 7.24 -3.06 3.21
C VAL A 55 7.41 -3.60 1.80
N TYR A 56 7.11 -4.88 1.63
CA TYR A 56 7.16 -5.59 0.35
C TYR A 56 5.75 -5.70 -0.22
N THR A 57 5.55 -5.17 -1.41
CA THR A 57 4.26 -5.24 -2.11
C THR A 57 4.48 -5.38 -3.61
N ASP A 58 3.42 -5.72 -4.34
CA ASP A 58 3.48 -5.76 -5.80
C ASP A 58 3.39 -4.35 -6.42
N GLY A 59 3.56 -4.28 -7.74
CA GLY A 59 3.49 -3.01 -8.49
C GLY A 59 2.15 -2.28 -8.39
N ALA A 60 1.04 -2.92 -8.01
CA ALA A 60 -0.23 -2.23 -7.80
C ALA A 60 -0.13 -1.20 -6.66
N TYR A 61 0.82 -1.36 -5.73
CA TYR A 61 1.10 -0.39 -4.66
C TYR A 61 2.14 0.67 -5.05
N ASP A 62 2.69 0.65 -6.27
CA ASP A 62 3.66 1.66 -6.72
C ASP A 62 2.97 3.00 -7.06
N THR A 63 2.53 3.70 -6.02
CA THR A 63 1.93 5.03 -6.07
C THR A 63 2.67 5.97 -5.11
N LYS A 64 2.61 7.28 -5.38
CA LYS A 64 3.19 8.29 -4.48
C LYS A 64 2.60 8.19 -3.07
N GLN A 65 1.29 7.99 -2.97
CA GLN A 65 0.59 7.89 -1.69
C GLN A 65 1.05 6.67 -0.89
N CYS A 66 1.14 5.49 -1.51
CA CYS A 66 1.61 4.29 -0.82
C CYS A 66 3.05 4.46 -0.32
N ARG A 67 3.94 5.04 -1.13
CA ARG A 67 5.32 5.31 -0.72
C ARG A 67 5.40 6.33 0.42
N GLN A 68 4.52 7.34 0.42
CA GLN A 68 4.43 8.30 1.52
C GLN A 68 3.96 7.63 2.81
N VAL A 69 2.90 6.81 2.75
CA VAL A 69 2.37 6.06 3.90
C VAL A 69 3.45 5.15 4.52
N ILE A 70 4.25 4.49 3.69
CA ILE A 70 5.38 3.68 4.17
C ILE A 70 6.47 4.57 4.82
N ALA A 71 6.79 5.70 4.19
CA ALA A 71 7.78 6.64 4.71
C ALA A 71 7.34 7.32 6.02
N ASP A 72 6.05 7.57 6.20
CA ASP A 72 5.47 8.13 7.43
C ASP A 72 5.64 7.15 8.61
N ARG A 73 5.65 5.84 8.33
CA ARG A 73 6.02 4.78 9.29
C ARG A 73 7.54 4.53 9.38
N GLN A 74 8.34 5.41 8.79
CA GLN A 74 9.80 5.33 8.72
C GLN A 74 10.34 4.05 8.07
N GLY A 75 9.51 3.38 7.27
CA GLY A 75 9.86 2.14 6.58
C GLY A 75 10.42 2.36 5.18
N HIS A 76 11.11 1.35 4.65
CA HIS A 76 11.57 1.34 3.27
C HIS A 76 10.55 0.63 2.35
N ALA A 77 10.15 1.29 1.26
CA ALA A 77 9.23 0.70 0.28
C ALA A 77 9.99 -0.17 -0.74
N VAL A 78 9.81 -1.49 -0.66
CA VAL A 78 10.33 -2.46 -1.64
C VAL A 78 9.21 -2.86 -2.60
N ILE A 79 9.01 -2.02 -3.62
CA ILE A 79 7.89 -2.16 -4.58
C ILE A 79 8.46 -2.24 -5.99
N PRO A 80 8.22 -3.33 -6.74
CA PRO A 80 8.60 -3.41 -8.14
C PRO A 80 7.92 -2.31 -8.96
N PRO A 81 8.62 -1.66 -9.89
CA PRO A 81 8.01 -0.67 -10.77
C PRO A 81 6.96 -1.33 -11.66
N ARG A 82 5.86 -0.61 -11.92
CA ARG A 82 4.86 -1.06 -12.91
C ARG A 82 5.47 -1.13 -14.31
N LYS A 83 4.92 -1.99 -15.18
CA LYS A 83 5.38 -2.18 -16.58
C LYS A 83 5.57 -0.88 -17.37
N ASN A 84 4.73 0.13 -17.12
CA ASN A 84 4.76 1.43 -17.80
C ASN A 84 5.10 2.58 -16.82
N ALA A 85 5.78 2.28 -15.72
CA ALA A 85 6.16 3.29 -14.74
C ALA A 85 7.07 4.34 -15.39
N LYS A 86 6.82 5.61 -15.05
CA LYS A 86 7.68 6.73 -15.41
C LYS A 86 8.17 7.36 -14.12
N PRO A 87 9.42 7.86 -14.06
CA PRO A 87 9.88 8.65 -12.93
C PRO A 87 8.90 9.79 -12.67
N TRP A 88 8.51 9.96 -11.40
CA TRP A 88 7.65 11.07 -11.05
C TRP A 88 8.40 12.38 -11.22
N LYS A 89 7.76 13.37 -11.86
CA LYS A 89 8.24 14.75 -11.78
C LYS A 89 8.09 15.18 -10.33
N ASP A 90 9.20 15.51 -9.70
CA ASP A 90 9.18 16.09 -8.36
C ASP A 90 8.82 17.57 -8.48
N THR A 91 7.74 17.98 -7.83
CA THR A 91 7.32 19.38 -7.82
C THR A 91 8.10 20.18 -6.77
N LYS A 92 8.66 19.51 -5.74
CA LYS A 92 9.40 20.19 -4.66
C LYS A 92 10.66 20.88 -5.18
N SER A 93 11.36 20.28 -6.14
CA SER A 93 12.56 20.86 -6.74
C SER A 93 12.31 22.14 -7.54
N LYS A 94 11.10 22.33 -8.10
CA LYS A 94 10.75 23.56 -8.83
C LYS A 94 10.42 24.75 -7.92
N GLN A 95 9.98 24.53 -6.69
CA GLN A 95 9.65 25.63 -5.77
C GLN A 95 10.91 26.25 -5.15
N LEU A 96 11.92 25.43 -4.81
CA LEU A 96 13.23 25.91 -4.34
C LEU A 96 14.03 26.69 -5.41
N ALA A 97 13.88 26.33 -6.69
CA ALA A 97 14.56 27.02 -7.78
C ALA A 97 13.94 28.37 -8.16
N ARG A 98 12.72 28.68 -7.69
CA ARG A 98 12.01 29.94 -7.96
C ARG A 98 12.07 30.94 -6.79
N ALA A 99 12.67 30.53 -5.69
CA ALA A 99 12.90 31.34 -4.49
C ALA A 99 14.38 31.78 -4.34
N LYS A 100 15.17 31.63 -5.39
CA LYS A 100 16.51 32.22 -5.57
C LYS A 100 16.46 33.23 -6.71
#